data_AF-A0A357LU99-F1
#
_entry.id   AF-A0A357LU99-F1
#
_cell.length_a   1.000
_cell.length_b   1.000
_cell.length_c   1.000
_cell.angle_alpha   90.00
_cell.angle_beta   90.00
_cell.angle_gamma   90.00
#
_symmetry.space_group_name_H-M   'P 1'
#
loop_
_entity.id
_entity.type
_entity.pdbx_description
1 polymer ?
#
loop_
_entity_poly.entity_id
_entity_poly.type
_entity_poly.pdbx_seq_one_letter_code
_entity_poly.pdbx_strand_id
1 'polypeptide(L)'
;MSDQNSTNSTIPFEKPVFVERLVYILALLLVLLGLINVTPAIPGWDNLWKDLTGNEFFRIRRFPTEWLFPITFFWMMLIVALKKSMWRSWTNKSTTIRRFGLFMDAALVIAAAAISLTYLIEIEAVCLIDTFTGDRERLVAKALQAEIDFAELYGLPAPDTADDPG
;
A
#
# COMPACT_ATOMS: atom_id res chain seq x y z
N MET A 1 3.36 64.76 11.67
CA MET A 1 2.68 63.85 12.61
C MET A 1 1.89 62.87 11.74
N SER A 2 2.52 61.98 10.96
CA SER A 2 3.21 60.71 11.28
C SER A 2 2.31 59.65 11.92
N ASP A 3 1.31 59.19 11.16
CA ASP A 3 0.51 58.02 11.51
C ASP A 3 0.93 56.81 10.66
N GLN A 4 1.75 55.98 11.30
CA GLN A 4 1.67 54.51 11.32
C GLN A 4 1.53 53.79 9.97
N ASN A 5 2.68 53.61 9.33
CA ASN A 5 2.93 52.54 8.37
C ASN A 5 2.71 51.18 9.07
N SER A 6 1.56 50.56 8.86
CA SER A 6 1.24 49.21 9.32
C SER A 6 2.07 48.19 8.55
N THR A 7 3.33 48.04 8.97
CA THR A 7 4.15 46.90 8.57
C THR A 7 3.56 45.65 9.19
N ASN A 8 2.60 45.05 8.48
CA ASN A 8 2.20 43.66 8.62
C ASN A 8 3.45 42.81 8.40
N SER A 9 4.18 42.59 9.49
CA SER A 9 5.27 41.65 9.59
C SER A 9 4.62 40.28 9.60
N THR A 10 4.31 39.77 8.40
CA THR A 10 4.11 38.35 8.18
C THR A 10 5.44 37.68 8.50
N ILE A 11 5.64 37.34 9.77
CA ILE A 11 6.73 36.46 10.19
C ILE A 11 6.56 35.21 9.32
N PRO A 12 7.49 34.91 8.40
CA PRO A 12 7.40 33.68 7.65
C PRO A 12 7.62 32.58 8.68
N PHE A 13 6.55 31.88 9.03
CA PHE A 13 6.62 30.69 9.85
C PHE A 13 7.58 29.73 9.13
N GLU A 14 8.80 29.64 9.65
CA GLU A 14 9.85 28.80 9.12
C GLU A 14 9.31 27.36 9.18
N LYS A 15 8.89 26.83 8.04
CA LYS A 15 8.42 25.46 7.97
C LYS A 15 9.59 24.58 8.40
N PRO A 16 9.41 23.59 9.29
CA PRO A 16 10.52 22.72 9.64
C PRO A 16 10.97 21.98 8.38
N VAL A 17 12.13 22.39 7.87
CA VAL A 17 12.72 21.98 6.59
C VAL A 17 12.80 20.46 6.48
N PHE A 18 12.98 19.79 7.62
CA PHE A 18 13.05 18.34 7.73
C PHE A 18 11.79 17.61 7.23
N VAL A 19 10.59 18.04 7.64
CA VAL A 19 9.35 17.33 7.27
C VAL A 19 8.99 17.59 5.81
N GLU A 20 9.26 18.79 5.31
CA GLU A 20 9.07 19.10 3.89
C GLU A 20 10.01 18.24 3.04
N ARG A 21 11.30 18.15 3.40
CA ARG A 21 12.26 17.24 2.75
C ARG A 21 11.82 15.77 2.82
N LEU A 22 11.32 15.31 3.97
CA LEU A 22 10.83 13.94 4.14
C LEU A 22 9.62 13.65 3.25
N VAL A 23 8.65 14.56 3.20
CA VAL A 23 7.48 14.48 2.31
C VAL A 23 7.91 14.42 0.84
N TYR A 24 8.89 15.24 0.44
CA TYR A 24 9.44 15.21 -0.91
C TYR A 24 10.09 13.87 -1.25
N ILE A 25 10.90 13.31 -0.34
CA ILE A 25 11.53 12.00 -0.54
C ILE A 25 10.47 10.90 -0.64
N LEU A 26 9.48 10.89 0.27
CA LEU A 26 8.39 9.91 0.24
C LEU A 26 7.58 10.00 -1.05
N ALA A 27 7.26 11.21 -1.50
CA ALA A 27 6.53 11.41 -2.76
C ALA A 27 7.36 10.97 -3.98
N LEU A 28 8.66 11.27 -3.99
CA LEU A 28 9.56 10.83 -5.06
C LEU A 28 9.61 9.30 -5.14
N LEU A 29 9.76 8.61 -4.00
CA LEU A 29 9.74 7.15 -3.95
C LEU A 29 8.41 6.56 -4.42
N LEU A 30 7.28 7.15 -4.02
CA LEU A 30 5.96 6.72 -4.48
C LEU A 30 5.83 6.83 -6.01
N VAL A 31 6.33 7.93 -6.60
CA VAL A 31 6.34 8.12 -8.05
C VAL A 31 7.24 7.09 -8.74
N LEU A 32 8.45 6.85 -8.23
CA LEU A 32 9.35 5.83 -8.78
C LEU A 32 8.72 4.44 -8.72
N LEU A 33 8.06 4.10 -7.61
CA LEU A 33 7.33 2.84 -7.45
C LEU A 33 6.19 2.73 -8.48
N GLY A 34 5.43 3.81 -8.69
CA GLY A 34 4.41 3.88 -9.73
C GLY A 34 4.97 3.68 -11.14
N LEU A 35 6.11 4.30 -11.46
CA LEU A 35 6.79 4.13 -12.74
C LEU A 35 7.25 2.68 -12.95
N ILE A 36 7.87 2.06 -11.94
CA ILE A 36 8.30 0.65 -11.98
C ILE A 36 7.09 -0.28 -12.15
N ASN A 37 5.97 0.03 -11.50
CA ASN A 37 4.75 -0.78 -11.63
C ASN A 37 4.14 -0.71 -13.04
N VAL A 38 4.34 0.40 -13.76
CA VAL A 38 3.84 0.59 -15.13
C VAL A 38 4.84 0.15 -16.19
N THR A 39 6.14 0.04 -15.86
CA THR A 39 7.14 -0.43 -16.83
C THR A 39 6.84 -1.86 -17.27
N PRO A 40 6.60 -2.11 -18.58
CA PRO A 40 6.49 -3.47 -19.07
C PRO A 40 7.83 -4.20 -18.88
N ALA A 41 7.77 -5.52 -18.71
CA ALA A 41 8.99 -6.34 -18.63
C ALA A 41 9.79 -6.13 -19.93
N ILE A 42 10.93 -5.44 -19.84
CA ILE A 42 11.79 -5.19 -20.99
C ILE A 42 12.53 -6.52 -21.27
N PRO A 43 12.35 -7.13 -22.45
CA PRO A 43 13.10 -8.33 -22.81
C PRO A 43 14.60 -7.99 -22.79
N GLY A 44 15.36 -8.62 -21.87
CA GLY A 44 16.79 -8.36 -21.65
C GLY A 44 17.14 -7.71 -20.30
N TRP A 45 16.18 -7.11 -19.58
CA TRP A 45 16.41 -6.58 -18.23
C TRP A 45 16.72 -7.71 -17.24
N ASP A 46 15.94 -8.79 -17.30
CA ASP A 46 16.17 -9.98 -16.48
C ASP A 46 17.56 -10.59 -16.76
N ASN A 47 18.02 -10.59 -18.01
CA ASN A 47 19.32 -11.12 -18.39
C ASN A 47 20.46 -10.24 -17.88
N LEU A 48 20.30 -8.91 -17.92
CA LEU A 48 21.28 -7.96 -17.39
C LEU A 48 21.47 -8.11 -15.87
N TRP A 49 20.37 -8.31 -15.13
CA TRP A 49 20.45 -8.61 -13.69
C TRP A 49 21.01 -10.01 -13.41
N LYS A 50 20.62 -11.02 -14.19
CA LYS A 50 21.16 -12.38 -14.06
C LYS A 50 22.68 -12.42 -14.31
N ASP A 51 23.16 -11.73 -15.32
CA ASP A 51 24.58 -11.66 -15.66
C ASP A 51 25.39 -10.84 -14.62
N LEU A 52 24.77 -9.82 -14.01
CA LEU A 52 25.43 -8.97 -13.02
C LEU A 52 25.41 -9.56 -11.59
N THR A 53 24.37 -10.32 -11.23
CA THR A 53 24.22 -10.90 -9.87
C THR A 53 24.51 -12.41 -9.79
N GLY A 54 24.66 -13.11 -10.92
CA GLY A 54 25.02 -14.53 -10.98
C GLY A 54 23.99 -15.49 -10.37
N ASN A 55 22.78 -15.02 -10.08
CA ASN A 55 21.74 -15.79 -9.41
C ASN A 55 20.51 -15.96 -10.34
N GLU A 56 20.28 -17.19 -10.81
CA GLU A 56 19.19 -17.51 -11.73
C GLU A 56 17.78 -17.35 -11.12
N PHE A 57 17.70 -17.18 -9.80
CA PHE A 57 16.42 -17.06 -9.08
C PHE A 57 15.83 -15.65 -9.05
N PHE A 58 16.51 -14.64 -9.57
CA PHE A 58 15.94 -13.28 -9.68
C PHE A 58 15.00 -13.17 -10.88
N ARG A 59 13.86 -13.84 -10.80
CA ARG A 59 12.72 -13.57 -11.67
C ARG A 59 12.03 -12.34 -11.09
N ILE A 60 12.22 -11.18 -11.71
CA ILE A 60 11.51 -9.93 -11.37
C ILE A 60 10.04 -10.17 -11.73
N ARG A 61 9.32 -10.84 -10.82
CA ARG A 61 7.88 -11.05 -10.91
C ARG A 61 7.24 -9.70 -10.66
N ARG A 62 6.27 -9.30 -11.49
CA ARG A 62 5.44 -8.13 -11.22
C ARG A 62 4.87 -8.28 -9.81
N PHE A 63 4.96 -7.22 -9.01
CA PHE A 63 4.33 -7.21 -7.70
C PHE A 63 2.85 -7.54 -7.89
N PRO A 64 2.27 -8.45 -7.11
CA PRO A 64 0.85 -8.70 -7.18
C PRO A 64 0.13 -7.39 -6.87
N THR A 65 -0.70 -6.92 -7.79
CA THR A 65 -1.37 -5.62 -7.71
C THR A 65 -2.25 -5.50 -6.46
N GLU A 66 -2.73 -6.65 -5.97
CA GLU A 66 -3.52 -6.81 -4.76
C GLU A 66 -2.75 -6.41 -3.50
N TRP A 67 -1.42 -6.56 -3.48
CA TRP A 67 -0.58 -6.10 -2.37
C TRP A 67 -0.14 -4.65 -2.56
N LEU A 68 0.22 -4.29 -3.79
CA LEU A 68 0.82 -2.99 -4.08
C LEU A 68 -0.18 -1.84 -3.90
N PHE A 69 -1.43 -1.99 -4.35
CA PHE A 69 -2.44 -0.95 -4.29
C PHE A 69 -2.86 -0.52 -2.86
N PRO A 70 -3.21 -1.43 -1.93
CA PRO A 70 -3.56 -1.03 -0.56
C PRO A 70 -2.38 -0.38 0.18
N ILE A 71 -1.14 -0.83 -0.06
CA ILE A 71 0.07 -0.27 0.55
C ILE A 71 0.35 1.14 0.00
N THR A 72 0.27 1.31 -1.32
CA THR A 72 0.46 2.62 -1.98
C THR A 72 -0.64 3.62 -1.60
N PHE A 73 -1.88 3.17 -1.43
CA PHE A 73 -2.97 3.99 -0.89
C PHE A 73 -2.65 4.51 0.52
N PHE A 74 -2.22 3.61 1.42
CA PHE A 74 -1.84 4.00 2.77
C PHE A 74 -0.65 4.98 2.76
N TRP A 75 0.37 4.73 1.93
CA TRP A 75 1.52 5.62 1.76
C TRP A 75 1.08 7.00 1.26
N MET A 76 0.20 7.06 0.26
CA MET A 76 -0.33 8.34 -0.24
C MET A 76 -1.06 9.11 0.88
N MET A 77 -1.88 8.44 1.68
CA MET A 77 -2.56 9.06 2.82
C MET A 77 -1.59 9.56 3.90
N LEU A 78 -0.50 8.83 4.15
CA LEU A 78 0.58 9.27 5.04
C LEU A 78 1.24 10.56 4.54
N ILE A 79 1.53 10.65 3.23
CA ILE A 79 2.07 11.86 2.60
C ILE A 79 1.10 13.04 2.76
N VAL A 80 -0.20 12.81 2.54
CA VAL A 80 -1.24 13.84 2.68
C VAL A 80 -1.32 14.34 4.12
N ALA A 81 -1.34 13.42 5.11
CA ALA A 81 -1.37 13.76 6.52
C ALA A 81 -0.14 14.58 6.93
N LEU A 82 1.05 14.23 6.44
CA LEU A 82 2.29 14.97 6.73
C LEU A 82 2.35 16.34 6.03
N LYS A 83 1.87 16.43 4.78
CA LYS A 83 1.94 17.66 3.97
C LYS A 83 0.89 18.69 4.38
N LYS A 84 -0.33 18.25 4.67
CA LYS A 84 -1.48 19.10 5.03
C LYS A 84 -1.81 19.04 6.52
N SER A 85 -0.88 18.56 7.35
CA SER A 85 -1.04 18.39 8.80
C SER A 85 -1.71 19.58 9.46
N MET A 86 -2.87 19.32 10.08
CA MET A 86 -3.64 20.32 10.81
C MET A 86 -2.88 20.82 12.04
N TRP A 87 -2.08 19.96 12.67
CA TRP A 87 -1.23 20.34 13.81
C TRP A 87 -0.28 21.50 13.46
N ARG A 88 0.33 21.47 12.27
CA ARG A 88 1.27 22.52 11.85
C ARG A 88 0.55 23.78 11.40
N SER A 89 -0.60 23.63 10.72
CA SER A 89 -1.43 24.75 10.30
C SER A 89 -1.94 25.58 11.48
N TRP A 90 -2.21 24.96 12.63
CA TRP A 90 -2.78 25.62 13.80
C TRP A 90 -1.76 26.08 14.85
N THR A 91 -0.52 26.38 14.43
CA THR A 91 0.53 26.83 15.38
C THR A 91 0.19 28.15 16.09
N ASN A 92 -0.65 29.01 15.49
CA ASN A 92 -1.11 30.27 16.09
C ASN A 92 -2.36 30.16 16.99
N LYS A 93 -2.86 28.94 17.26
CA LYS A 93 -4.05 28.71 18.10
C LYS A 93 -3.66 28.10 19.46
N SER A 94 -4.63 28.03 20.39
CA SER A 94 -4.40 27.49 21.74
C SER A 94 -3.88 26.04 21.71
N THR A 95 -3.10 25.67 22.72
CA THR A 95 -2.50 24.34 22.87
C THR A 95 -3.51 23.19 22.72
N THR A 96 -4.75 23.37 23.18
CA THR A 96 -5.82 22.38 23.07
C THR A 96 -6.25 22.15 21.62
N ILE A 97 -6.39 23.22 20.84
CA ILE A 97 -6.74 23.14 19.41
C ILE A 97 -5.60 22.50 18.63
N ARG A 98 -4.35 22.83 18.98
CA ARG A 98 -3.18 22.19 18.38
C ARG A 98 -3.20 20.67 18.61
N ARG A 99 -3.45 20.21 19.84
CA ARG A 99 -3.61 18.78 20.17
C ARG A 99 -4.73 18.10 19.39
N PHE A 100 -5.87 18.76 19.25
CA PHE A 100 -6.96 18.27 18.42
C PHE A 100 -6.55 18.10 16.95
N GLY A 101 -5.71 18.99 16.42
CA GLY A 101 -5.12 18.85 15.09
C GLY A 101 -4.26 17.59 14.93
N LEU A 102 -3.46 17.20 15.93
CA LEU A 102 -2.71 15.92 15.86
C LEU A 102 -3.65 14.74 15.82
N PHE A 103 -4.69 14.79 16.66
CA PHE A 103 -5.64 13.71 16.80
C PHE A 103 -6.35 13.44 15.48
N MET A 104 -6.75 14.50 14.77
CA MET A 104 -7.36 14.38 13.44
C MET A 104 -6.38 13.84 12.40
N ASP A 105 -5.13 14.32 12.37
CA ASP A 105 -4.10 13.79 11.47
C ASP A 105 -3.85 12.29 11.74
N ALA A 106 -3.79 11.88 13.01
CA ALA A 106 -3.65 10.48 13.41
C ALA A 106 -4.87 9.64 13.05
N ALA A 107 -6.08 10.16 13.27
CA ALA A 107 -7.32 9.50 12.90
C ALA A 107 -7.41 9.22 11.39
N LEU A 108 -6.97 10.17 10.55
CA LEU A 108 -6.90 9.98 9.11
C LEU A 108 -5.96 8.82 8.72
N VAL A 109 -4.77 8.77 9.33
CA VAL A 109 -3.79 7.70 9.06
C VAL A 109 -4.33 6.35 9.56
N ILE A 110 -4.94 6.30 10.74
CA ILE A 110 -5.52 5.07 11.30
C ILE A 110 -6.68 4.58 10.42
N ALA A 111 -7.56 5.46 9.98
CA ALA A 111 -8.67 5.10 9.09
C ALA A 111 -8.14 4.57 7.74
N ALA A 112 -7.12 5.20 7.17
CA ALA A 112 -6.49 4.71 5.94
C ALA A 112 -5.82 3.34 6.15
N ALA A 113 -5.17 3.11 7.30
CA ALA A 113 -4.60 1.82 7.66
C ALA A 113 -5.68 0.75 7.80
N ALA A 114 -6.81 1.07 8.44
CA ALA A 114 -7.94 0.15 8.59
C ALA A 114 -8.50 -0.26 7.22
N ILE A 115 -8.75 0.71 6.32
CA ILE A 115 -9.25 0.42 4.96
C ILE A 115 -8.27 -0.44 4.18
N SER A 116 -6.98 -0.09 4.22
CA SER A 116 -5.91 -0.84 3.55
C SER A 116 -5.80 -2.28 4.08
N LEU A 117 -5.92 -2.45 5.39
CA LEU A 117 -5.86 -3.75 6.05
C LEU A 117 -7.11 -4.60 5.77
N THR A 118 -8.30 -4.01 5.81
CA THR A 118 -9.55 -4.70 5.44
C THR A 118 -9.46 -5.21 4.01
N TYR A 119 -8.96 -4.40 3.07
CA TYR A 119 -8.75 -4.84 1.69
C TYR A 119 -7.82 -6.06 1.59
N LEU A 120 -6.71 -6.08 2.34
CA LEU A 120 -5.76 -7.21 2.38
C LEU A 120 -6.29 -8.45 3.10
N ILE A 121 -7.32 -8.32 3.95
CA ILE A 121 -7.90 -9.44 4.69
C ILE A 121 -9.09 -10.05 3.91
N GLU A 122 -9.87 -9.22 3.23
CA GLU A 122 -11.16 -9.60 2.65
C GLU A 122 -11.06 -10.07 1.20
N ILE A 123 -9.99 -9.72 0.47
CA ILE A 123 -9.82 -10.19 -0.92
C ILE A 123 -9.40 -11.66 -0.98
N GLU A 124 -10.22 -12.48 -1.63
CA GLU A 124 -9.98 -13.92 -1.85
C GLU A 124 -8.70 -14.23 -2.65
N ALA A 125 -8.22 -13.28 -3.47
CA ALA A 125 -6.98 -13.44 -4.23
C ALA A 125 -5.71 -13.35 -3.35
N VAL A 126 -5.78 -12.63 -2.23
CA VAL A 126 -4.70 -12.36 -1.30
C VAL A 126 -5.33 -12.30 0.09
N CYS A 127 -5.73 -13.44 0.62
CA CYS A 127 -6.16 -13.47 2.01
C CYS A 127 -4.88 -13.48 2.87
N LEU A 128 -4.52 -12.33 3.45
CA LEU A 128 -3.33 -12.16 4.30
C LEU A 128 -3.29 -13.21 5.41
N ILE A 129 -4.46 -13.50 6.00
CA ILE A 129 -4.65 -14.50 7.07
C ILE A 129 -4.34 -15.90 6.54
N ASP A 130 -4.78 -16.21 5.33
CA ASP A 130 -4.60 -17.52 4.70
C ASP A 130 -3.15 -17.77 4.26
N THR A 131 -2.45 -16.73 3.77
CA THR A 131 -1.01 -16.80 3.47
C THR A 131 -0.17 -17.00 4.73
N PHE A 132 -0.57 -16.39 5.86
CA PHE A 132 0.11 -16.54 7.14
C PHE A 132 -0.22 -17.85 7.86
N THR A 133 -1.44 -18.39 7.69
CA THR A 133 -1.93 -19.57 8.41
C THR A 133 -1.78 -20.87 7.61
N GLY A 134 -1.67 -20.80 6.28
CA GLY A 134 -1.52 -21.97 5.39
C GLY A 134 -2.81 -22.79 5.23
N ASP A 135 -3.98 -22.22 5.54
CA ASP A 135 -5.26 -22.94 5.51
C ASP A 135 -5.76 -23.23 4.08
N ARG A 136 -5.27 -22.50 3.06
CA ARG A 136 -5.65 -22.67 1.65
C ARG A 136 -5.37 -24.06 1.14
N GLU A 137 -4.21 -24.63 1.47
CA GLU A 137 -3.82 -25.96 1.01
C GLU A 137 -4.80 -27.01 1.56
N ARG A 138 -5.25 -26.82 2.80
CA ARG A 138 -6.19 -27.72 3.47
C ARG A 138 -7.63 -27.59 2.94
N LEU A 139 -8.06 -26.37 2.60
CA LEU A 139 -9.40 -26.14 2.03
C LEU A 139 -9.48 -26.50 0.55
N VAL A 140 -8.41 -26.31 -0.22
CA VAL A 140 -8.28 -26.81 -1.61
C VAL A 140 -8.26 -28.34 -1.62
N ALA A 141 -7.54 -28.98 -0.70
CA ALA A 141 -7.59 -30.45 -0.57
C ALA A 141 -9.00 -30.96 -0.22
N LYS A 142 -9.76 -30.23 0.62
CA LYS A 142 -11.16 -30.57 0.92
C LYS A 142 -12.11 -30.33 -0.25
N ALA A 143 -11.91 -29.25 -1.01
CA ALA A 143 -12.69 -28.98 -2.21
C ALA A 143 -12.43 -30.04 -3.29
N LEU A 144 -11.16 -30.40 -3.51
CA LEU A 144 -10.75 -31.49 -4.41
C LEU A 144 -11.35 -32.83 -3.98
N GLN A 145 -11.35 -33.14 -2.67
CA GLN A 145 -11.99 -34.33 -2.14
C GLN A 145 -13.51 -34.32 -2.40
N ALA A 146 -14.17 -33.18 -2.21
CA ALA A 146 -15.60 -33.04 -2.45
C ALA A 146 -15.96 -33.16 -3.95
N GLU A 147 -15.09 -32.72 -4.85
CA GLU A 147 -15.24 -32.90 -6.30
C GLU A 147 -15.03 -34.36 -6.73
N ILE A 148 -14.08 -35.08 -6.12
CA ILE A 148 -13.89 -36.52 -6.34
C ILE A 148 -15.11 -37.31 -5.85
N ASP A 149 -15.61 -37.01 -4.65
CA ASP A 149 -16.81 -37.65 -4.08
C ASP A 149 -18.06 -37.34 -4.92
N PHE A 150 -18.14 -36.13 -5.50
CA PHE A 150 -19.21 -35.74 -6.42
C PHE A 150 -19.11 -36.47 -7.77
N ALA A 151 -17.90 -36.62 -8.33
CA ALA A 151 -17.68 -37.35 -9.58
C ALA A 151 -18.02 -38.85 -9.43
N GLU A 152 -17.69 -39.46 -8.28
CA GLU A 152 -18.05 -40.84 -7.96
C GLU A 152 -19.57 -41.03 -7.85
N LEU A 153 -20.28 -40.09 -7.20
CA LEU A 153 -21.74 -40.14 -7.05
C LEU A 153 -22.51 -39.99 -8.37
N TYR A 154 -21.98 -39.22 -9.33
CA TYR A 154 -22.62 -38.96 -10.62
C TYR A 154 -22.08 -39.82 -11.78
N GLY A 155 -21.12 -40.71 -11.51
CA GLY A 155 -20.55 -41.63 -12.52
C GLY A 155 -19.70 -40.92 -13.59
N LEU A 156 -19.14 -39.76 -13.25
CA LEU A 156 -18.26 -38.98 -14.11
C LEU A 156 -16.80 -39.43 -13.88
N PRO A 157 -15.92 -39.41 -14.90
CA PRO A 157 -14.51 -39.74 -14.72
C PRO A 157 -13.89 -38.78 -13.69
N ALA A 158 -13.07 -39.33 -12.78
CA ALA A 158 -12.46 -38.55 -11.70
C ALA A 158 -11.58 -37.42 -12.27
N PRO A 159 -11.77 -36.17 -11.85
CA PRO A 159 -10.95 -35.05 -12.31
C PRO A 159 -9.56 -35.14 -11.69
N ASP A 160 -8.52 -35.07 -12.52
CA ASP A 160 -7.12 -35.18 -12.09
C ASP A 160 -6.56 -33.84 -11.54
N THR A 161 -7.25 -32.71 -11.74
CA THR A 161 -6.85 -31.38 -11.22
C THR A 161 -8.03 -30.42 -10.99
N ALA A 162 -7.88 -29.49 -10.05
CA ALA A 162 -8.92 -28.53 -9.60
C ALA A 162 -9.33 -27.44 -10.63
N ASP A 163 -8.73 -27.40 -11.82
CA ASP A 163 -8.99 -26.41 -12.87
C ASP A 163 -9.35 -27.09 -14.22
N ASP A 164 -9.72 -28.38 -14.23
CA ASP A 164 -10.06 -29.08 -15.46
C ASP A 164 -11.51 -28.74 -15.89
N PRO A 165 -11.72 -28.03 -17.01
CA PRO A 165 -13.06 -27.77 -17.51
C PRO A 165 -13.46 -28.97 -18.38
N GLY A 166 -14.20 -29.91 -17.80
CA GLY A 166 -14.80 -31.03 -18.53
C GLY A 166 -15.63 -30.59 -19.74
#